data_AF-A0A2U9C7V5-F1
#
_entry.id   AF-A0A2U9C7V5-F1
#
_cell.length_a   1.000
_cell.length_b   1.000
_cell.length_c   1.000
_cell.angle_alpha   90.00
_cell.angle_beta   90.00
_cell.angle_gamma   90.00
#
_symmetry.space_group_name_H-M   'P 1'
#
loop_
_entity.id
_entity.type
_entity.pdbx_description
1 polymer ?
#
loop_
_entity_poly.entity_id
_entity_poly.type
_entity_poly.pdbx_seq_one_letter_code
_entity_poly.pdbx_strand_id
1 'polypeptide(L)'
;MDPQAPQVGGVEALQSQDMLNNYGVSQCHAKLQELLDYTNNPAGKPERTIRDVVGEMFLVFHHRAHLQATERQSRIAQLQSEKSSLQSENSNLQSEKIELDRTQGECEIMFAGLQSAQQEAEKRCGGQAS
;
A
#
# COMPACT_ATOMS: atom_id res chain seq x y z
N MET A 1 1.07 -33.52 51.19
CA MET A 1 2.17 -34.02 50.34
C MET A 1 1.69 -33.87 48.91
N ASP A 2 1.79 -32.65 48.38
CA ASP A 2 1.44 -32.34 46.99
C ASP A 2 2.66 -32.66 46.11
N PRO A 3 2.51 -33.41 45.01
CA PRO A 3 3.62 -33.65 44.11
C PRO A 3 3.87 -32.40 43.24
N GLN A 4 5.10 -31.91 43.37
CA GLN A 4 5.66 -30.77 42.67
C GLN A 4 5.72 -31.05 41.15
N ALA A 5 5.05 -30.20 40.36
CA ALA A 5 5.10 -30.26 38.90
C ALA A 5 6.52 -29.92 38.39
N PRO A 6 7.06 -30.64 37.40
CA PRO A 6 8.39 -30.36 36.87
C PRO A 6 8.36 -29.09 36.00
N GLN A 7 9.17 -28.11 36.39
CA GLN A 7 9.47 -26.94 35.56
C GLN A 7 10.49 -27.33 34.49
N VAL A 8 10.05 -27.57 33.26
CA VAL A 8 10.96 -27.76 32.11
C VAL A 8 10.34 -27.10 30.87
N GLY A 9 10.99 -26.07 30.33
CA GLY A 9 10.64 -25.52 29.01
C GLY A 9 10.78 -23.99 28.80
N GLY A 10 11.32 -23.23 29.76
CA GLY A 10 11.34 -21.76 29.67
C GLY A 10 12.50 -21.14 28.88
N VAL A 11 13.60 -21.86 28.64
CA VAL A 11 14.87 -21.23 28.19
C VAL A 11 15.10 -21.36 26.67
N GLU A 12 14.57 -22.41 26.03
CA GLU A 12 14.77 -22.67 24.59
C GLU A 12 13.79 -21.88 23.70
N ALA A 13 12.60 -21.57 24.22
CA ALA A 13 11.59 -20.76 23.51
C ALA A 13 12.04 -19.30 23.35
N LEU A 14 12.71 -18.73 24.36
CA LEU A 14 13.23 -17.36 24.35
C LEU A 14 14.43 -17.21 23.39
N GLN A 15 15.33 -18.19 23.33
CA GLN A 15 16.45 -18.18 22.37
C GLN A 15 15.98 -18.30 20.91
N SER A 16 14.89 -19.03 20.68
CA SER A 16 14.30 -19.17 19.33
C SER A 16 13.64 -17.88 18.84
N GLN A 17 13.11 -17.06 19.75
CA GLN A 17 12.44 -15.80 19.41
C GLN A 17 13.43 -14.70 19.02
N ASP A 18 14.57 -14.60 19.72
CA ASP A 18 15.63 -13.64 19.38
C ASP A 18 16.35 -13.98 18.07
N MET A 19 16.50 -15.27 17.74
CA MET A 19 17.07 -15.73 16.48
C MET A 19 16.21 -15.37 15.26
N LEU A 20 14.88 -15.38 15.42
CA LEU A 20 13.93 -15.05 14.35
C LEU A 20 13.86 -13.56 14.04
N ASN A 21 14.21 -12.67 14.99
CA ASN A 21 14.14 -11.22 14.78
C ASN A 21 15.01 -10.74 13.60
N ASN A 22 16.06 -11.49 13.24
CA ASN A 22 16.93 -11.18 12.10
C ASN A 22 16.47 -11.81 10.78
N TYR A 23 15.41 -12.62 10.80
CA TYR A 23 14.90 -13.29 9.61
C TYR A 23 13.91 -12.39 8.87
N GLY A 24 14.18 -12.16 7.59
CA GLY A 24 13.21 -11.70 6.60
C GLY A 24 12.40 -12.86 5.99
N VAL A 25 11.41 -12.53 5.17
CA VAL A 25 10.47 -13.50 4.57
C VAL A 25 11.18 -14.64 3.84
N SER A 26 12.21 -14.33 3.04
CA SER A 26 12.97 -15.33 2.27
C SER A 26 13.80 -16.25 3.16
N GLN A 27 14.35 -15.74 4.27
CA GLN A 27 15.09 -16.54 5.24
C GLN A 27 14.15 -17.48 6.00
N CYS A 28 12.96 -17.00 6.39
CA CYS A 28 11.93 -17.88 6.94
C CYS A 28 11.51 -18.98 5.95
N HIS A 29 11.38 -18.64 4.66
CA HIS A 29 11.04 -19.62 3.63
C HIS A 29 12.13 -20.68 3.47
N ALA A 30 13.40 -20.27 3.36
CA ALA A 30 14.53 -21.19 3.27
C ALA A 30 14.60 -22.12 4.49
N LYS A 31 14.39 -21.58 5.70
CA LYS A 31 14.43 -22.37 6.92
C LYS A 31 13.28 -23.38 7.02
N LEU A 32 12.08 -23.00 6.61
CA LEU A 32 10.95 -23.94 6.53
C LEU A 32 11.23 -25.06 5.53
N GLN A 33 11.85 -24.75 4.39
CA GLN A 33 12.24 -25.77 3.42
C GLN A 33 13.31 -26.71 4.00
N GLU A 34 14.32 -26.17 4.69
CA GLU A 34 15.35 -26.96 5.36
C GLU A 34 14.73 -27.94 6.39
N LEU A 35 13.77 -27.48 7.19
CA LEU A 35 13.08 -28.30 8.19
C LEU A 35 12.21 -29.38 7.53
N LEU A 36 11.52 -29.05 6.43
CA LEU A 36 10.80 -30.03 5.63
C LEU A 36 11.74 -31.09 5.04
N ASP A 37 12.87 -30.68 4.49
CA ASP A 37 13.87 -31.59 3.92
C ASP A 37 14.50 -32.49 5.00
N TYR A 38 14.66 -31.98 6.22
CA TYR A 38 15.03 -32.78 7.39
C TYR A 38 13.98 -33.87 7.67
N THR A 39 12.69 -33.52 7.70
CA THR A 39 11.63 -34.52 7.96
C THR A 39 11.54 -35.60 6.90
N ASN A 40 11.82 -35.27 5.64
CA ASN A 40 11.78 -36.22 4.53
C ASN A 40 12.99 -37.18 4.51
N ASN A 41 14.17 -36.69 4.89
CA ASN A 41 15.38 -37.50 4.97
C ASN A 41 16.31 -37.01 6.10
N PRO A 42 16.19 -37.62 7.30
CA PRO A 42 17.04 -37.26 8.45
C PRO A 42 18.39 -38.00 8.45
N ALA A 43 18.63 -38.94 7.53
CA ALA A 43 19.85 -39.75 7.54
C ALA A 43 21.11 -38.87 7.41
N GLY A 44 22.06 -39.06 8.31
CA GLY A 44 23.33 -38.29 8.34
C GLY A 44 23.21 -36.87 8.90
N LYS A 45 22.04 -36.46 9.40
CA LYS A 45 21.83 -35.16 10.07
C LYS A 45 21.82 -35.35 11.60
N PRO A 46 22.06 -34.28 12.39
CA PRO A 46 21.96 -34.35 13.85
C PRO A 46 20.58 -34.86 14.27
N GLU A 47 20.53 -35.68 15.32
CA GLU A 47 19.26 -36.18 15.86
C GLU A 47 18.48 -35.03 16.50
N ARG A 48 17.21 -34.90 16.12
CA ARG A 48 16.27 -33.91 16.64
C ARG A 48 14.97 -34.58 17.01
N THR A 49 14.34 -34.13 18.09
CA THR A 49 13.01 -34.65 18.43
C THR A 49 11.96 -34.10 17.46
N ILE A 50 10.86 -34.84 17.28
CA ILE A 50 9.71 -34.36 16.50
C ILE A 50 9.20 -33.02 17.05
N ARG A 51 9.21 -32.87 18.39
CA ARG A 51 8.78 -31.64 19.07
C ARG A 51 9.64 -30.45 18.65
N ASP A 52 10.96 -30.62 18.57
CA ASP A 52 11.87 -29.52 18.22
C ASP A 52 11.68 -29.08 16.77
N VAL A 53 11.57 -30.04 15.84
CA VAL A 53 11.37 -29.74 14.43
C VAL A 53 10.03 -29.04 14.19
N VAL A 54 8.95 -29.60 14.73
CA VAL A 54 7.61 -29.01 14.57
C VAL A 54 7.49 -27.67 15.29
N GLY A 55 8.08 -27.55 16.48
CA GLY A 55 8.13 -26.30 17.24
C GLY A 55 8.86 -25.19 16.47
N GLU A 56 10.03 -25.50 15.90
CA GLU A 56 10.78 -24.54 15.08
C GLU A 56 10.01 -24.17 13.80
N MET A 57 9.42 -25.15 13.11
CA MET A 57 8.58 -24.90 11.92
C MET A 57 7.42 -23.97 12.26
N PHE A 58 6.75 -24.19 13.38
CA PHE A 58 5.64 -23.35 13.85
C PHE A 58 6.10 -21.90 14.07
N LEU A 59 7.20 -21.70 14.79
CA LEU A 59 7.74 -20.37 15.08
C LEU A 59 8.17 -19.63 13.80
N VAL A 60 8.90 -20.30 12.90
CA VAL A 60 9.35 -19.71 11.63
C VAL A 60 8.16 -19.36 10.73
N PHE A 61 7.14 -20.23 10.68
CA PHE A 61 5.93 -20.00 9.91
C PHE A 61 5.16 -18.77 10.42
N HIS A 62 4.96 -18.68 11.73
CA HIS A 62 4.27 -17.55 12.35
C HIS A 62 5.02 -16.23 12.17
N HIS A 63 6.34 -16.25 12.32
CA HIS A 63 7.17 -15.06 12.08
C HIS A 63 7.06 -14.60 10.62
N ARG A 64 7.15 -15.51 9.65
CA ARG A 64 6.95 -15.19 8.22
C ARG A 64 5.58 -14.56 7.96
N ALA A 65 4.53 -15.15 8.51
CA ALA A 65 3.16 -14.64 8.35
C ALA A 65 3.02 -13.24 8.95
N HIS A 66 3.64 -12.99 10.11
CA HIS A 66 3.68 -11.67 10.72
C HIS A 66 4.39 -10.63 9.85
N LEU A 67 5.58 -10.94 9.32
CA LEU A 67 6.32 -10.05 8.42
C LEU A 67 5.50 -9.70 7.17
N GLN A 68 4.87 -10.69 6.54
CA GLN A 68 4.03 -10.49 5.36
C GLN A 68 2.79 -9.64 5.67
N ALA A 69 2.18 -9.82 6.85
CA ALA A 69 1.06 -9.01 7.30
C ALA A 69 1.47 -7.54 7.51
N THR A 70 2.63 -7.32 8.15
CA THR A 70 3.19 -5.99 8.39
C THR A 70 3.54 -5.27 7.08
N GLU A 71 4.19 -5.96 6.14
CA GLU A 71 4.48 -5.41 4.81
C GLU A 71 3.20 -5.04 4.06
N ARG A 72 2.20 -5.93 4.09
CA ARG A 72 0.89 -5.67 3.47
C ARG A 72 0.21 -4.46 4.10
N GLN A 73 0.25 -4.34 5.43
CA GLN A 73 -0.37 -3.22 6.14
C GLN A 73 0.33 -1.89 5.82
N SER A 74 1.66 -1.89 5.75
CA SER A 74 2.45 -0.73 5.31
C SER A 74 2.07 -0.30 3.89
N ARG A 75 1.95 -1.26 2.96
CA ARG A 75 1.55 -0.98 1.58
C ARG A 75 0.12 -0.43 1.49
N ILE A 76 -0.80 -0.97 2.28
CA ILE A 76 -2.18 -0.45 2.35
C ILE A 76 -2.18 1.00 2.83
N ALA A 77 -1.43 1.33 3.89
CA ALA A 77 -1.35 2.68 4.42
C ALA A 77 -0.77 3.66 3.37
N GLN A 78 0.28 3.25 2.64
CA GLN A 78 0.85 4.05 1.56
C GLN A 78 -0.17 4.33 0.45
N LEU A 79 -0.87 3.29 -0.02
CA LEU A 79 -1.89 3.43 -1.07
C LEU A 79 -3.09 4.28 -0.62
N GLN A 80 -3.47 4.20 0.65
CA GLN A 80 -4.51 5.08 1.19
C GLN A 80 -4.08 6.55 1.18
N SER A 81 -2.82 6.84 1.55
CA SER A 81 -2.27 8.20 1.49
C SER A 81 -2.21 8.72 0.04
N GLU A 82 -1.73 7.91 -0.90
CA GLU A 82 -1.68 8.26 -2.32
C GLU A 82 -3.08 8.53 -2.88
N LYS A 83 -4.06 7.67 -2.54
CA LYS A 83 -5.46 7.87 -2.92
C LYS A 83 -6.01 9.20 -2.43
N SER A 84 -5.76 9.56 -1.17
CA SER A 84 -6.22 10.84 -0.61
C SER A 84 -5.57 12.04 -1.32
N SER A 85 -4.27 11.95 -1.65
CA SER A 85 -3.57 12.98 -2.42
C SER A 85 -4.19 13.19 -3.80
N LEU A 86 -4.37 12.09 -4.55
CA LEU A 86 -4.96 12.12 -5.89
C LEU A 86 -6.42 12.61 -5.86
N GLN A 87 -7.18 12.26 -4.84
CA GLN A 87 -8.55 12.77 -4.67
C GLN A 87 -8.56 14.29 -4.49
N SER A 88 -7.65 14.85 -3.66
CA SER A 88 -7.53 16.29 -3.47
C SER A 88 -7.12 17.00 -4.76
N GLU A 89 -6.16 16.45 -5.50
CA GLU A 89 -5.70 17.02 -6.77
C GLU A 89 -6.82 17.03 -7.81
N ASN A 90 -7.61 15.95 -7.89
CA ASN A 90 -8.76 15.88 -8.78
C ASN A 90 -9.83 16.92 -8.42
N SER A 91 -10.13 17.12 -7.13
CA SER A 91 -11.05 18.18 -6.70
C SER A 91 -10.56 19.59 -7.05
N ASN A 92 -9.26 19.84 -6.96
CA ASN A 92 -8.67 21.12 -7.37
C ASN A 92 -8.81 21.33 -8.88
N LEU A 93 -8.42 20.32 -9.69
CA LEU A 93 -8.55 20.38 -11.14
C LEU A 93 -10.00 20.54 -11.60
N GLN A 94 -10.95 19.92 -10.92
CA GLN A 94 -12.38 20.13 -11.21
C GLN A 94 -12.80 21.58 -10.94
N SER A 95 -12.27 22.19 -9.87
CA SER A 95 -12.56 23.59 -9.53
C SER A 95 -11.96 24.53 -10.58
N GLU A 96 -10.69 24.32 -10.94
CA GLU A 96 -10.01 25.09 -12.00
C GLU A 96 -10.73 24.97 -13.35
N LYS A 97 -11.22 23.77 -13.68
CA LYS A 97 -12.01 23.56 -14.89
C LYS A 97 -13.30 24.37 -14.88
N ILE A 98 -14.02 24.41 -13.76
CA ILE A 98 -15.25 25.20 -13.64
C ILE A 98 -14.94 26.70 -13.82
N GLU A 99 -13.85 27.19 -13.25
CA GLU A 99 -13.43 28.58 -13.44
C GLU A 99 -13.06 28.89 -14.89
N LEU A 100 -12.34 27.98 -15.54
CA LEU A 100 -11.99 28.11 -16.95
C LEU A 100 -13.23 28.13 -17.85
N ASP A 101 -14.17 27.21 -17.65
CA ASP A 101 -15.44 27.14 -18.38
C ASP A 101 -16.24 28.45 -18.19
N ARG A 102 -16.22 29.01 -16.97
CA ARG A 102 -16.86 30.30 -16.65
C ARG A 102 -16.22 31.46 -17.42
N THR A 103 -14.90 31.57 -17.38
CA THR A 103 -14.15 32.62 -18.09
C THR A 103 -14.31 32.49 -19.60
N GLN A 104 -14.32 31.27 -20.14
CA GLN A 104 -14.61 31.04 -21.55
C GLN A 104 -15.99 31.59 -21.93
N GLY A 105 -17.03 31.30 -21.15
CA GLY A 105 -18.38 31.83 -21.39
C GLY A 105 -18.44 33.36 -21.34
N GLU A 106 -17.74 34.00 -20.39
CA GLU A 106 -17.64 35.47 -20.33
C GLU A 106 -16.98 36.06 -21.59
N CYS A 107 -15.91 35.43 -22.08
CA CYS A 107 -15.25 35.82 -23.32
C CYS A 107 -16.16 35.70 -24.54
N GLU A 108 -16.92 34.60 -24.65
CA GLU A 108 -17.88 34.37 -25.73
C GLU A 108 -18.96 35.45 -25.76
N ILE A 109 -19.50 35.82 -24.59
CA ILE A 109 -20.49 36.91 -24.45
C ILE A 109 -19.90 38.26 -24.89
N MET A 110 -18.70 38.60 -24.41
CA MET A 110 -18.03 39.85 -24.79
C MET A 110 -17.78 39.93 -26.29
N PHE A 111 -17.32 38.82 -26.89
CA PHE A 111 -17.05 38.76 -28.32
C PHE A 111 -18.32 38.95 -29.16
N ALA A 112 -19.43 38.29 -28.78
CA ALA A 112 -20.72 38.47 -29.44
C ALA A 112 -21.23 39.92 -29.32
N GLY A 113 -21.03 40.56 -28.16
CA GLY A 113 -21.35 41.97 -27.95
C GLY A 113 -20.56 42.90 -28.87
N LEU A 114 -19.25 42.67 -29.01
CA LEU A 114 -18.38 43.45 -29.90
C LEU A 114 -18.77 43.29 -31.38
N GLN A 115 -19.05 42.06 -31.82
CA GLN A 115 -19.53 41.79 -33.18
C GLN A 115 -20.85 42.53 -33.46
N SER A 116 -21.77 42.54 -32.50
CA SER A 116 -23.06 43.22 -32.64
C SER A 116 -22.87 44.74 -32.74
N ALA A 117 -22.05 45.32 -31.86
CA ALA A 117 -21.73 46.74 -31.88
C ALA A 117 -21.04 47.17 -33.18
N GLN A 118 -20.14 46.35 -33.71
CA GLN A 118 -19.50 46.58 -35.01
C GLN A 118 -20.53 46.61 -36.15
N GLN A 119 -21.42 45.62 -36.22
CA GLN A 119 -22.46 45.57 -37.25
C GLN A 119 -23.40 46.79 -37.17
N GLU A 120 -23.75 47.25 -35.96
CA GLU A 120 -24.54 48.46 -35.78
C GLU A 120 -23.80 49.72 -36.25
N ALA A 121 -22.52 49.85 -35.93
CA ALA A 121 -21.68 50.96 -36.39
C ALA A 121 -21.57 50.99 -37.93
N GLU A 122 -21.33 49.84 -38.55
CA GLU A 122 -21.28 49.69 -40.02
C GLU A 122 -22.60 50.12 -40.68
N LYS A 123 -23.75 49.70 -40.13
CA LYS A 123 -25.08 50.12 -40.62
C LYS A 123 -25.29 51.64 -40.51
N ARG A 124 -24.85 52.26 -39.41
CA ARG A 124 -25.00 53.71 -39.19
C ARG A 124 -24.11 54.53 -40.12
N CYS A 125 -22.89 54.09 -40.39
CA CYS A 125 -21.96 54.77 -41.30
C CYS A 125 -22.31 54.55 -42.78
N GLY A 126 -22.85 53.38 -43.15
CA GLY A 126 -23.27 53.08 -44.53
C GLY A 126 -24.56 53.77 -44.98
N GLY A 127 -25.43 54.17 -44.04
CA GLY A 127 -26.74 54.78 -44.35
C GLY A 127 -26.74 56.29 -44.65
N GLN A 128 -25.59 56.98 -44.58
CA GLN A 128 -25.49 58.42 -44.86
C GLN A 128 -25.05 58.75 -46.31
N ALA A 129 -24.87 57.75 -47.16
CA ALA A 129 -24.57 57.94 -48.58
C ALA A 129 -25.77 57.50 -49.45
N SER A 130 -26.82 58.32 -49.50
CA SER A 130 -27.86 58.26 -50.53
C SER A 130 -28.50 59.63 -50.72
#